data_AF-A0A8S3T1X3-F1
#
_entry.id   AF-A0A8S3T1X3-F1
#
_cell.length_a   1.000
_cell.length_b   1.000
_cell.length_c   1.000
_cell.angle_alpha   90.00
_cell.angle_beta   90.00
_cell.angle_gamma   90.00
#
_symmetry.space_group_name_H-M   'P 1'
#
loop_
_entity.id
_entity.type
_entity.pdbx_description
1 polymer ?
#
loop_
_entity_poly.entity_id
_entity_poly.type
_entity_poly.pdbx_seq_one_letter_code
_entity_poly.pdbx_strand_id
1 'polypeptide(L)'
;MFIYFVVLYFCGLSNGFLLDSGNISTFGGKPTYLSAAEYYGDKNQIHHDLEKLHQEQEAYRDQQEKSLNLLTNQIQQKFLTIEQMFSAQNSNNKVNETKQIIDALEQKYGELETKYTTVQGKLSAKEQMYNKLAENYTKLKEAMEMNNANLQQELLKIQENCKTETNSAVNKTLVLAGTISKLEQLKNINQLQTLQTLQGQVQTFDSRINLLTSHEQARNQDFLALYNLTTLSRHELEIKMNNQFQTLEKNLINQTRSDNEKLEKHTMKEINELANHTMHEIEQMERYHNSSFLLFQQNMDKQLQKVVVTGCTNYGGANIPAGPVKFPVIKTSVGISNLSSFQSTGKFTCQVPGYYHIIATITTTKKWSSNRHYEKFQHHTSAVCDRLYKRWKLLDTRNC
;
A
#
# COMPACT_ATOMS: atom_id res chain seq x y z
N MET A 1 15.48 -17.65 10.73
CA MET A 1 15.18 -17.96 9.32
C MET A 1 15.44 -19.44 9.13
N PHE A 2 14.43 -20.18 8.66
CA PHE A 2 14.53 -21.62 8.42
C PHE A 2 14.63 -21.85 6.92
N ILE A 3 15.55 -22.71 6.49
CA ILE A 3 15.67 -23.11 5.09
C ILE A 3 15.50 -24.63 5.04
N TYR A 4 14.50 -25.13 4.33
CA TYR A 4 14.31 -26.56 4.05
C TYR A 4 14.86 -26.89 2.68
N PHE A 5 15.47 -28.06 2.52
CA PHE A 5 16.01 -28.55 1.25
C PHE A 5 15.40 -29.91 0.93
N VAL A 6 14.96 -30.16 -0.31
CA VAL A 6 14.54 -31.50 -0.76
C VAL A 6 15.06 -31.72 -2.17
N VAL A 7 15.80 -32.81 -2.40
CA VAL A 7 16.26 -33.22 -3.73
C VAL A 7 15.56 -34.52 -4.14
N LEU A 8 14.88 -34.55 -5.29
CA LEU A 8 14.09 -35.69 -5.82
C LEU A 8 14.57 -36.10 -7.22
N TYR A 9 14.58 -37.39 -7.56
CA TYR A 9 15.02 -37.90 -8.87
C TYR A 9 13.91 -38.68 -9.60
N PHE A 10 13.83 -38.56 -10.93
CA PHE A 10 12.97 -39.37 -11.80
C PHE A 10 13.79 -39.95 -12.97
N CYS A 11 13.64 -41.26 -13.25
CA CYS A 11 14.29 -41.93 -14.38
C CYS A 11 13.26 -42.28 -15.46
N GLY A 12 13.43 -41.76 -16.68
CA GLY A 12 12.76 -42.24 -17.89
C GLY A 12 13.76 -43.00 -18.76
N LEU A 13 13.49 -44.27 -19.07
CA LEU A 13 14.32 -45.12 -19.92
C LEU A 13 13.96 -44.90 -21.40
N SER A 14 14.94 -44.57 -22.24
CA SER A 14 14.84 -44.68 -23.70
C SER A 14 15.93 -45.62 -24.22
N ASN A 15 15.51 -46.79 -24.72
CA ASN A 15 16.40 -47.75 -25.38
C ASN A 15 16.48 -47.42 -26.87
N GLY A 16 17.62 -46.91 -27.35
CA GLY A 16 17.94 -46.77 -28.76
C GLY A 16 18.94 -47.84 -29.19
N PHE A 17 18.49 -48.79 -30.02
CA PHE A 17 19.30 -49.78 -30.71
C PHE A 17 20.13 -49.09 -31.81
N LEU A 18 21.45 -49.27 -31.82
CA LEU A 18 22.36 -48.90 -32.90
C LEU A 18 22.83 -50.19 -33.58
N LEU A 19 22.44 -50.38 -34.85
CA LEU A 19 22.89 -51.48 -35.70
C LEU A 19 24.22 -51.10 -36.35
N ASP A 20 25.20 -51.98 -36.19
CA ASP A 20 26.55 -51.92 -36.72
C ASP A 20 26.55 -52.50 -38.16
N SER A 21 26.94 -51.68 -39.15
CA SER A 21 27.00 -52.08 -40.56
C SER A 21 28.41 -52.60 -40.89
N GLY A 22 28.60 -53.91 -40.76
CA GLY A 22 29.83 -54.61 -41.12
C GLY A 22 30.02 -54.75 -42.64
N ASN A 23 31.22 -54.39 -43.08
CA ASN A 23 31.79 -54.53 -44.43
C ASN A 23 31.62 -55.94 -45.03
N ILE A 24 31.17 -56.01 -46.28
CA ILE A 24 31.25 -57.20 -47.14
C ILE A 24 32.39 -56.97 -48.14
N SER A 25 33.49 -57.71 -47.97
CA SER A 25 34.55 -57.84 -48.97
C SER A 25 34.60 -59.28 -49.50
N THR A 26 34.24 -59.39 -50.79
CA THR A 26 34.83 -60.25 -51.83
C THR A 26 35.45 -61.60 -51.42
N PHE A 27 34.78 -62.70 -51.77
CA PHE A 27 35.45 -63.97 -52.08
C PHE A 27 34.94 -64.51 -53.43
N GLY A 28 35.83 -64.54 -54.41
CA GLY A 28 35.63 -65.22 -55.68
C GLY A 28 35.93 -66.71 -55.53
N GLY A 29 34.95 -67.55 -55.88
CA GLY A 29 35.07 -69.00 -55.99
C GLY A 29 34.27 -69.47 -57.20
N LYS A 30 34.90 -70.27 -58.07
CA LYS A 30 34.34 -70.79 -59.33
C LYS A 30 33.07 -71.63 -59.09
N PRO A 31 32.06 -71.58 -59.97
CA PRO A 31 30.89 -72.43 -59.88
C PRO A 31 31.22 -73.86 -60.31
N THR A 32 31.07 -74.81 -59.40
CA THR A 32 30.98 -76.24 -59.69
C THR A 32 29.54 -76.52 -60.13
N TYR A 33 29.34 -76.98 -61.36
CA TYR A 33 28.03 -77.39 -61.86
C TYR A 33 27.62 -78.72 -61.20
N LEU A 34 26.64 -78.65 -60.30
CA LEU A 34 25.96 -79.82 -59.75
C LEU A 34 25.03 -80.43 -60.81
N SER A 35 24.88 -81.75 -60.79
CA SER A 35 24.11 -82.50 -61.78
C SER A 35 22.60 -82.25 -61.63
N ALA A 36 21.86 -82.23 -62.74
CA ALA A 36 20.42 -81.96 -62.77
C ALA A 36 19.56 -82.95 -61.94
N ALA A 37 20.12 -84.06 -61.47
CA ALA A 37 19.41 -85.03 -60.62
C ALA A 37 19.35 -84.62 -59.13
N GLU A 38 20.27 -83.77 -58.65
CA GLU A 38 20.22 -83.22 -57.28
C GLU A 38 19.27 -82.02 -57.17
N TYR A 39 18.92 -81.38 -58.30
CA TYR A 39 18.05 -80.19 -58.34
C TYR A 39 16.54 -80.50 -58.17
N TYR A 40 16.09 -81.73 -58.47
CA TYR A 40 14.67 -82.10 -58.38
C TYR A 40 14.26 -82.76 -57.06
N GLY A 41 15.21 -83.39 -56.33
CA GLY A 41 14.96 -83.87 -54.96
C GLY A 41 14.78 -82.73 -53.96
N ASP A 42 15.44 -81.59 -54.22
CA ASP A 42 15.43 -80.40 -53.38
C ASP A 42 14.12 -79.60 -53.49
N LYS A 43 13.42 -79.67 -54.63
CA LYS A 43 12.21 -78.86 -54.87
C LYS A 43 11.05 -79.20 -53.93
N ASN A 44 10.84 -80.47 -53.60
CA ASN A 44 9.77 -80.88 -52.67
C ASN A 44 10.11 -80.50 -51.23
N GLN A 45 11.38 -80.56 -50.83
CA GLN A 45 11.84 -80.12 -49.53
C GLN A 45 11.71 -78.60 -49.39
N ILE A 46 12.13 -77.84 -50.40
CA ILE A 46 11.95 -76.38 -50.47
C ILE A 46 10.47 -76.00 -50.39
N HIS A 47 9.57 -76.74 -51.04
CA HIS A 47 8.14 -76.44 -50.99
C HIS A 47 7.53 -76.71 -49.61
N HIS A 48 7.97 -77.78 -48.93
CA HIS A 48 7.55 -78.08 -47.56
C HIS A 48 8.10 -77.04 -46.55
N ASP A 49 9.36 -76.65 -46.70
CA ASP A 49 9.98 -75.63 -45.85
C ASP A 49 9.35 -74.25 -46.08
N LEU A 50 8.97 -73.90 -47.32
CA LEU A 50 8.20 -72.70 -47.63
C LEU A 50 6.80 -72.73 -47.00
N GLU A 51 6.11 -73.87 -47.03
CA GLU A 51 4.79 -74.02 -46.42
C GLU A 51 4.87 -73.89 -44.89
N LYS A 52 5.89 -74.49 -44.27
CA LYS A 52 6.15 -74.34 -42.84
C LYS A 52 6.49 -72.88 -42.48
N LEU A 53 7.32 -72.21 -43.26
CA LEU A 53 7.65 -70.81 -43.04
C LEU A 53 6.42 -69.90 -43.23
N HIS A 54 5.51 -70.24 -44.14
CA HIS A 54 4.24 -69.55 -44.31
C HIS A 54 3.33 -69.71 -43.08
N GLN A 55 3.22 -70.94 -42.54
CA GLN A 55 2.45 -71.20 -41.32
C GLN A 55 3.04 -70.50 -40.09
N GLU A 56 4.36 -70.48 -39.95
CA GLU A 56 5.05 -69.73 -38.88
C GLU A 56 4.83 -68.22 -39.03
N GLN A 57 4.85 -67.71 -40.26
CA GLN A 57 4.55 -66.30 -40.54
C GLN A 57 3.09 -65.95 -40.22
N GLU A 58 2.13 -66.83 -40.50
CA GLU A 58 0.72 -66.67 -40.14
C GLU A 58 0.53 -66.67 -38.62
N ALA A 59 1.11 -67.64 -37.91
CA ALA A 59 1.05 -67.68 -36.45
C ALA A 59 1.65 -66.41 -35.81
N TYR A 60 2.74 -65.88 -36.39
CA TYR A 60 3.34 -64.63 -35.95
C TYR A 60 2.42 -63.42 -36.21
N ARG A 61 1.76 -63.36 -37.39
CA ARG A 61 0.76 -62.31 -37.68
C ARG A 61 -0.40 -62.35 -36.70
N ASP A 62 -0.94 -63.54 -36.40
CA ASP A 62 -2.03 -63.71 -35.44
C ASP A 62 -1.62 -63.29 -34.02
N GLN A 63 -0.38 -63.58 -33.61
CA GLN A 63 0.15 -63.15 -32.32
C GLN A 63 0.33 -61.62 -32.25
N GLN A 64 0.80 -61.00 -33.35
CA GLN A 64 0.89 -59.55 -33.46
C GLN A 64 -0.49 -58.89 -33.39
N GLU A 65 -1.49 -59.44 -34.09
CA GLU A 65 -2.85 -58.92 -34.08
C GLU A 65 -3.49 -59.03 -32.68
N LYS A 66 -3.31 -60.16 -31.98
CA LYS A 66 -3.76 -60.31 -30.59
C LYS A 66 -3.10 -59.30 -29.65
N SER A 67 -1.80 -59.06 -29.81
CA SER A 67 -1.06 -58.09 -29.00
C SER A 67 -1.51 -56.65 -29.28
N LEU A 68 -1.77 -56.33 -30.55
CA LEU A 68 -2.28 -55.03 -30.96
C LEU A 68 -3.69 -54.79 -30.42
N ASN A 69 -4.58 -55.77 -30.51
CA ASN A 69 -5.94 -55.67 -29.97
C ASN A 69 -5.94 -55.51 -28.44
N LEU A 70 -5.06 -56.23 -27.73
CA LEU A 70 -4.90 -56.06 -26.29
C LEU A 70 -4.41 -54.64 -25.94
N LEU A 71 -3.43 -54.12 -26.67
CA LEU A 71 -2.92 -52.76 -26.46
C LEU A 71 -4.00 -51.71 -26.74
N THR A 72 -4.76 -51.86 -27.83
CA THR A 72 -5.88 -50.97 -28.19
C THR A 72 -6.93 -50.94 -27.07
N ASN A 73 -7.31 -52.09 -26.54
CA ASN A 73 -8.27 -52.18 -25.42
C ASN A 73 -7.73 -51.50 -24.15
N GLN A 74 -6.44 -51.68 -23.83
CA GLN A 74 -5.81 -51.00 -22.69
C GLN A 74 -5.79 -49.48 -22.85
N ILE A 75 -5.52 -48.98 -24.07
CA ILE A 75 -5.53 -47.55 -24.37
C ILE A 75 -6.95 -46.99 -24.22
N GLN A 76 -7.96 -47.65 -24.80
CA GLN A 76 -9.35 -47.22 -24.69
C GLN A 76 -9.84 -47.14 -23.24
N GLN A 77 -9.49 -48.13 -22.41
CA GLN A 77 -9.83 -48.12 -20.98
C GLN A 77 -9.16 -46.97 -20.21
N LYS A 78 -7.91 -46.62 -20.56
CA LYS A 78 -7.22 -45.47 -19.98
C LYS A 78 -7.89 -44.15 -20.37
N PHE A 79 -8.30 -44.01 -21.63
CA PHE A 79 -9.03 -42.82 -22.08
C PHE A 79 -10.36 -42.63 -21.35
N LEU A 80 -11.16 -43.70 -21.22
CA LEU A 80 -12.42 -43.65 -20.47
C LEU A 80 -12.20 -43.25 -19.01
N THR A 81 -11.17 -43.79 -18.36
CA THR A 81 -10.81 -43.41 -16.98
C THR A 81 -10.45 -41.91 -16.89
N ILE A 82 -9.67 -41.40 -17.84
CA ILE A 82 -9.28 -39.98 -17.89
C ILE A 82 -10.51 -39.08 -18.08
N GLU A 83 -11.41 -39.42 -19.01
CA GLU A 83 -12.65 -38.65 -19.22
C GLU A 83 -13.55 -38.62 -17.98
N GLN A 84 -13.66 -39.74 -17.25
CA GLN A 84 -14.38 -39.79 -15.99
C GLN A 84 -13.74 -38.92 -14.91
N MET A 85 -12.41 -38.92 -14.80
CA MET A 85 -11.67 -38.05 -13.88
C MET A 85 -11.87 -36.57 -14.22
N PHE A 86 -11.83 -36.20 -15.50
CA PHE A 86 -12.10 -34.82 -15.94
C PHE A 86 -13.54 -34.39 -15.67
N SER A 87 -14.51 -35.26 -15.93
CA SER A 87 -15.92 -34.98 -15.65
C SER A 87 -16.16 -34.79 -14.16
N ALA A 88 -15.56 -35.63 -13.30
CA ALA A 88 -15.62 -35.50 -11.85
C ALA A 88 -14.93 -34.22 -11.34
N GLN A 89 -13.83 -33.82 -11.96
CA GLN A 89 -13.11 -32.59 -11.62
C GLN A 89 -13.87 -31.33 -12.05
N ASN A 90 -14.59 -31.38 -13.17
CA ASN A 90 -15.40 -30.27 -13.65
C ASN A 90 -16.76 -30.19 -12.95
N SER A 91 -17.28 -31.31 -12.45
CA SER A 91 -18.46 -31.36 -11.57
C SER A 91 -18.15 -31.06 -10.10
N ASN A 92 -16.88 -30.90 -9.73
CA ASN A 92 -16.54 -30.49 -8.37
C ASN A 92 -17.02 -29.06 -8.16
N ASN A 93 -18.04 -28.93 -7.29
CA ASN A 93 -18.65 -27.70 -6.78
C ASN A 93 -17.66 -26.58 -6.46
N LYS A 94 -16.39 -26.90 -6.22
CA LYS A 94 -15.30 -25.96 -5.96
C LYS A 94 -15.16 -24.83 -6.99
N VAL A 95 -15.30 -25.10 -8.30
CA VAL A 95 -15.20 -24.01 -9.30
C VAL A 95 -16.38 -23.05 -9.17
N ASN A 96 -17.58 -23.59 -8.91
CA ASN A 96 -18.77 -22.78 -8.66
C ASN A 96 -18.69 -22.04 -7.32
N GLU A 97 -18.16 -22.65 -6.27
CA GLU A 97 -17.91 -22.03 -4.97
C GLU A 97 -16.88 -20.91 -5.09
N THR A 98 -15.77 -21.12 -5.79
CA THR A 98 -14.77 -20.07 -6.05
C THR A 98 -15.39 -18.92 -6.85
N LYS A 99 -16.21 -19.22 -7.86
CA LYS A 99 -16.91 -18.17 -8.60
C LYS A 99 -17.87 -17.37 -7.72
N GLN A 100 -18.65 -18.05 -6.87
CA GLN A 100 -19.55 -17.38 -5.92
C GLN A 100 -18.79 -16.52 -4.90
N ILE A 101 -17.62 -16.95 -4.46
CA ILE A 101 -16.74 -16.15 -3.58
C ILE A 101 -16.24 -14.91 -4.32
N ILE A 102 -15.80 -15.04 -5.58
CA ILE A 102 -15.37 -13.91 -6.41
C ILE A 102 -16.51 -12.92 -6.59
N ASP A 103 -17.70 -13.38 -6.99
CA ASP A 103 -18.88 -12.53 -7.18
C ASP A 103 -19.24 -11.78 -5.87
N ALA A 104 -19.14 -12.46 -4.71
CA ALA A 104 -19.39 -11.85 -3.40
C ALA A 104 -18.32 -10.81 -3.01
N LEU A 105 -17.05 -11.05 -3.35
CA LEU A 105 -15.97 -10.10 -3.13
C LEU A 105 -16.10 -8.86 -4.02
N GLU A 106 -16.46 -9.04 -5.29
CA GLU A 106 -16.73 -7.94 -6.23
C GLU A 106 -17.88 -7.07 -5.75
N GLN A 107 -18.97 -7.67 -5.25
CA GLN A 107 -20.08 -6.93 -4.65
C GLN A 107 -19.63 -6.09 -3.45
N LYS A 108 -18.88 -6.70 -2.51
CA LYS A 108 -18.35 -5.97 -1.34
C LYS A 108 -17.41 -4.84 -1.74
N TYR A 109 -16.61 -5.02 -2.78
CA TYR A 109 -15.74 -3.98 -3.30
C TYR A 109 -16.55 -2.80 -3.85
N GLY A 110 -17.61 -3.06 -4.63
CA GLY A 110 -18.50 -1.99 -5.13
C GLY A 110 -19.23 -1.23 -4.02
N GLU A 111 -19.64 -1.91 -2.94
CA GLU A 111 -20.21 -1.27 -1.76
C GLU A 111 -19.19 -0.35 -1.05
N LEU A 112 -17.94 -0.80 -0.94
CA LEU A 112 -16.86 -0.03 -0.33
C LEU A 112 -16.51 1.21 -1.18
N GLU A 113 -16.46 1.06 -2.51
CA GLU A 113 -16.25 2.16 -3.44
C GLU A 113 -17.36 3.22 -3.30
N THR A 114 -18.63 2.80 -3.23
CA THR A 114 -19.77 3.70 -3.01
C THR A 114 -19.67 4.46 -1.68
N LYS A 115 -19.26 3.79 -0.60
CA LYS A 115 -19.00 4.43 0.70
C LYS A 115 -17.86 5.45 0.61
N TYR A 116 -16.78 5.10 -0.08
CA TYR A 116 -15.64 5.99 -0.29
C TYR A 116 -16.05 7.27 -1.03
N THR A 117 -16.77 7.14 -2.14
CA THR A 117 -17.30 8.29 -2.91
C THR A 117 -18.22 9.16 -2.05
N THR A 118 -19.06 8.56 -1.20
CA THR A 118 -19.93 9.29 -0.27
C THR A 118 -19.13 10.09 0.75
N VAL A 119 -18.07 9.52 1.32
CA VAL A 119 -17.18 10.22 2.26
C VAL A 119 -16.45 11.36 1.57
N GLN A 120 -15.95 11.14 0.36
CA GLN A 120 -15.29 12.17 -0.44
C GLN A 120 -16.24 13.34 -0.74
N GLY A 121 -17.50 13.07 -1.08
CA GLY A 121 -18.53 14.10 -1.26
C GLY A 121 -18.78 14.93 0.01
N LYS A 122 -18.89 14.28 1.17
CA LYS A 122 -19.04 14.96 2.47
C LYS A 122 -17.82 15.83 2.81
N LEU A 123 -16.62 15.38 2.48
CA LEU A 123 -15.39 16.13 2.71
C LEU A 123 -15.36 17.39 1.84
N SER A 124 -15.69 17.27 0.55
CA SER A 124 -15.76 18.40 -0.38
C SER A 124 -16.81 19.44 0.06
N ALA A 125 -17.97 18.98 0.55
CA ALA A 125 -18.99 19.88 1.10
C ALA A 125 -18.49 20.65 2.35
N LYS A 126 -17.75 19.99 3.25
CA LYS A 126 -17.11 20.66 4.40
C LYS A 126 -16.07 21.67 3.96
N GLU A 127 -15.24 21.35 2.97
CA GLU A 127 -14.23 22.26 2.42
C GLU A 127 -14.87 23.54 1.85
N GLN A 128 -15.98 23.40 1.12
CA GLN A 128 -16.76 24.54 0.64
C GLN A 128 -17.32 25.40 1.79
N MET A 129 -17.81 24.77 2.87
CA MET A 129 -18.25 25.51 4.06
C MET A 129 -17.11 26.29 4.72
N TYR A 130 -15.92 25.71 4.83
CA TYR A 130 -14.75 26.40 5.37
C TYR A 130 -14.32 27.57 4.50
N ASN A 131 -14.31 27.41 3.18
CA ASN A 131 -13.99 28.51 2.26
C ASN A 131 -14.98 29.67 2.40
N LYS A 132 -16.28 29.38 2.47
CA LYS A 132 -17.32 30.40 2.69
C LYS A 132 -17.18 31.10 4.05
N LEU A 133 -16.80 30.36 5.09
CA LEU A 133 -16.53 30.94 6.41
C LEU A 133 -15.31 31.86 6.37
N ALA A 134 -14.25 31.48 5.66
CA ALA A 134 -13.06 32.30 5.47
C ALA A 134 -13.38 33.60 4.71
N GLU A 135 -14.19 33.53 3.65
CA GLU A 135 -14.67 34.71 2.93
C GLU A 135 -15.48 35.66 3.82
N ASN A 136 -16.39 35.12 4.63
CA ASN A 136 -17.17 35.92 5.57
C ASN A 136 -16.27 36.60 6.63
N TYR A 137 -15.24 35.91 7.10
CA TYR A 137 -14.26 36.46 8.02
C TYR A 137 -13.48 37.63 7.40
N THR A 138 -13.03 37.48 6.15
CA THR A 138 -12.35 38.55 5.41
C THR A 138 -13.25 39.78 5.25
N LYS A 139 -14.51 39.59 4.85
CA LYS A 139 -15.49 40.70 4.72
C LYS A 139 -15.74 41.41 6.06
N LEU A 140 -15.87 40.66 7.14
CA LEU A 140 -16.04 41.23 8.47
C LEU A 140 -14.81 42.06 8.89
N LYS A 141 -13.61 41.54 8.63
CA LYS A 141 -12.36 42.24 8.89
C LYS A 141 -12.28 43.56 8.12
N GLU A 142 -12.55 43.54 6.82
CA GLU A 142 -12.58 44.74 5.98
C GLU A 142 -13.61 45.77 6.46
N ALA A 143 -14.81 45.33 6.86
CA ALA A 143 -15.84 46.22 7.41
C ALA A 143 -15.40 46.87 8.74
N MET A 144 -14.71 46.12 9.61
CA MET A 144 -14.15 46.67 10.84
C MET A 144 -13.04 47.70 10.56
N GLU A 145 -12.15 47.40 9.62
CA GLU A 145 -11.08 48.33 9.20
C GLU A 145 -11.66 49.62 8.61
N MET A 146 -12.70 49.52 7.79
CA MET A 146 -13.41 50.67 7.22
C MET A 146 -14.10 51.51 8.29
N ASN A 147 -14.81 50.88 9.24
CA ASN A 147 -15.43 51.59 10.36
C ASN A 147 -14.38 52.31 11.23
N ASN A 148 -13.23 51.67 11.46
CA ASN A 148 -12.15 52.29 12.22
C ASN A 148 -11.57 53.52 11.48
N ALA A 149 -11.40 53.44 10.15
CA ALA A 149 -10.96 54.57 9.35
C ALA A 149 -11.98 55.74 9.37
N ASN A 150 -13.27 55.43 9.30
CA ASN A 150 -14.34 56.44 9.40
C ASN A 150 -14.33 57.14 10.78
N LEU A 151 -14.20 56.37 11.87
CA LEU A 151 -14.10 56.92 13.22
C LEU A 151 -12.86 57.81 13.38
N GLN A 152 -11.73 57.42 12.80
CA GLN A 152 -10.52 58.26 12.78
C GLN A 152 -10.73 59.58 12.02
N GLN A 153 -11.44 59.56 10.89
CA GLN A 153 -11.79 60.78 10.17
C GLN A 153 -12.73 61.69 10.97
N GLU A 154 -13.75 61.14 11.64
CA GLU A 154 -14.66 61.93 12.48
C GLU A 154 -13.90 62.57 13.65
N LEU A 155 -13.00 61.84 14.29
CA LEU A 155 -12.13 62.39 15.34
C LEU A 155 -11.28 63.56 14.83
N LEU A 156 -10.67 63.45 13.66
CA LEU A 156 -9.90 64.54 13.05
C LEU A 156 -10.78 65.77 12.76
N LYS A 157 -12.00 65.58 12.23
CA LYS A 157 -12.94 66.68 11.99
C LYS A 157 -13.34 67.38 13.29
N ILE A 158 -13.60 66.63 14.35
CA ILE A 158 -13.92 67.20 15.67
C ILE A 158 -12.72 68.01 16.18
N GLN A 159 -11.50 67.49 16.06
CA GLN A 159 -10.28 68.21 16.46
C GLN A 159 -10.09 69.52 15.68
N GLU A 160 -10.32 69.53 14.36
CA GLU A 160 -10.26 70.74 13.54
C GLU A 160 -11.33 71.77 13.92
N ASN A 161 -12.57 71.32 14.15
CA ASN A 161 -13.65 72.19 14.60
C ASN A 161 -13.33 72.85 15.95
N CYS A 162 -12.87 72.06 16.93
CA CYS A 162 -12.45 72.57 18.24
C CYS A 162 -11.31 73.59 18.11
N LYS A 163 -10.32 73.34 17.24
CA LYS A 163 -9.22 74.29 16.99
C LYS A 163 -9.73 75.59 16.39
N THR A 164 -10.69 75.52 15.47
CA THR A 164 -11.28 76.70 14.81
C THR A 164 -12.11 77.53 15.78
N GLU A 165 -12.93 76.88 16.62
CA GLU A 165 -13.68 77.54 17.69
C GLU A 165 -12.75 78.21 18.71
N THR A 166 -11.67 77.52 19.10
CA THR A 166 -10.65 78.07 20.01
C THR A 166 -9.99 79.31 19.41
N ASN A 167 -9.59 79.28 18.15
CA ASN A 167 -9.00 80.44 17.46
C ASN A 167 -9.99 81.61 17.33
N SER A 168 -11.27 81.32 17.05
CA SER A 168 -12.34 82.32 17.01
C SER A 168 -12.54 82.98 18.38
N ALA A 169 -12.53 82.20 19.45
CA ALA A 169 -12.61 82.71 20.81
C ALA A 169 -11.40 83.59 21.15
N VAL A 170 -10.18 83.13 20.86
CA VAL A 170 -8.94 83.89 21.06
C VAL A 170 -8.97 85.22 20.32
N ASN A 171 -9.38 85.24 19.04
CA ASN A 171 -9.49 86.47 18.25
C ASN A 171 -10.51 87.45 18.83
N LYS A 172 -11.68 86.97 19.29
CA LYS A 172 -12.66 87.82 19.97
C LYS A 172 -12.09 88.44 21.25
N THR A 173 -11.35 87.66 22.04
CA THR A 173 -10.66 88.14 23.24
C THR A 173 -9.58 89.18 22.90
N LEU A 174 -8.83 88.97 21.81
CA LEU A 174 -7.79 89.90 21.36
C LEU A 174 -8.37 91.25 20.92
N VAL A 175 -9.49 91.23 20.18
CA VAL A 175 -10.23 92.45 19.77
C VAL A 175 -10.76 93.19 21.00
N LEU A 176 -11.31 92.47 21.98
CA LEU A 176 -11.76 93.05 23.25
C LEU A 176 -10.59 93.70 24.01
N ALA A 177 -9.45 93.01 24.13
CA ALA A 177 -8.25 93.56 24.77
C ALA A 177 -7.74 94.84 24.07
N GLY A 178 -7.74 94.87 22.73
CA GLY A 178 -7.40 96.07 21.97
C GLY A 178 -8.40 97.23 22.15
N THR A 179 -9.68 96.91 22.36
CA THR A 179 -10.73 97.90 22.65
C THR A 179 -10.58 98.47 24.06
N ILE A 180 -10.26 97.62 25.05
CA ILE A 180 -9.94 98.02 26.43
C ILE A 180 -8.70 98.94 26.43
N SER A 181 -7.66 98.60 25.68
CA SER A 181 -6.45 99.43 25.56
C SER A 181 -6.74 100.81 24.94
N LYS A 182 -7.59 100.89 23.90
CA LYS A 182 -8.06 102.17 23.34
C LYS A 182 -8.91 102.98 24.32
N LEU A 183 -9.71 102.33 25.14
CA LEU A 183 -10.49 102.97 26.20
C LEU A 183 -9.61 103.50 27.34
N GLU A 184 -8.52 102.79 27.67
CA GLU A 184 -7.49 103.27 28.60
C GLU A 184 -6.74 104.50 28.06
N GLN A 185 -6.54 104.61 26.75
CA GLN A 185 -5.96 105.81 26.12
C GLN A 185 -6.94 107.00 26.13
N LEU A 186 -8.26 106.77 26.10
CA LEU A 186 -9.29 107.80 26.21
C LEU A 186 -9.51 108.32 27.65
N LYS A 187 -8.83 107.72 28.64
CA LYS A 187 -8.90 108.07 30.07
C LYS A 187 -8.42 109.49 30.40
N ASN A 188 -7.76 110.17 29.47
CA ASN A 188 -7.25 111.53 29.65
C ASN A 188 -8.25 112.66 29.32
N ILE A 189 -9.45 112.36 28.82
CA ILE A 189 -10.45 113.39 28.51
C ILE A 189 -11.76 112.98 29.18
N ASN A 190 -11.96 113.47 30.40
CA ASN A 190 -13.24 113.63 31.09
C ASN A 190 -14.18 112.42 31.05
N GLN A 191 -14.18 111.54 32.07
CA GLN A 191 -15.36 110.74 32.48
C GLN A 191 -15.04 109.69 33.58
N LEU A 192 -15.38 110.01 34.83
CA LEU A 192 -15.38 109.05 35.94
C LEU A 192 -16.54 108.03 35.82
N GLN A 193 -17.68 108.43 35.23
CA GLN A 193 -18.86 107.57 35.03
C GLN A 193 -18.65 106.50 33.95
N THR A 194 -17.93 106.82 32.89
CA THR A 194 -17.65 105.85 31.79
C THR A 194 -16.65 104.79 32.24
N LEU A 195 -15.68 105.13 33.10
CA LEU A 195 -14.78 104.17 33.75
C LEU A 195 -15.51 103.18 34.66
N GLN A 196 -16.47 103.64 35.47
CA GLN A 196 -17.28 102.73 36.31
C GLN A 196 -18.16 101.81 35.45
N THR A 197 -18.73 102.33 34.37
CA THR A 197 -19.54 101.53 33.43
C THR A 197 -18.69 100.46 32.73
N LEU A 198 -17.48 100.82 32.30
CA LEU A 198 -16.52 99.90 31.68
C LEU A 198 -15.99 98.86 32.67
N GLN A 199 -15.75 99.23 33.92
CA GLN A 199 -15.35 98.29 34.97
C GLN A 199 -16.45 97.25 35.23
N GLY A 200 -17.73 97.68 35.23
CA GLY A 200 -18.86 96.76 35.28
C GLY A 200 -18.94 95.83 34.06
N GLN A 201 -18.64 96.33 32.86
CA GLN A 201 -18.56 95.51 31.65
C GLN A 201 -17.42 94.48 31.71
N VAL A 202 -16.23 94.86 32.19
CA VAL A 202 -15.10 93.94 32.37
C VAL A 202 -15.45 92.84 33.37
N GLN A 203 -16.05 93.17 34.52
CA GLN A 203 -16.52 92.16 35.48
C GLN A 203 -17.58 91.23 34.88
N THR A 204 -18.47 91.76 34.03
CA THR A 204 -19.46 90.96 33.29
C THR A 204 -18.78 90.03 32.28
N PHE A 205 -17.70 90.49 31.62
CA PHE A 205 -16.91 89.66 30.71
C PHE A 205 -16.14 88.57 31.44
N ASP A 206 -15.46 88.87 32.54
CA ASP A 206 -14.79 87.87 33.37
C ASP A 206 -15.78 86.80 33.86
N SER A 207 -16.98 87.22 34.27
CA SER A 207 -18.05 86.31 34.65
C SER A 207 -18.48 85.40 33.48
N ARG A 208 -18.57 85.92 32.26
CA ARG A 208 -18.87 85.12 31.05
C ARG A 208 -17.73 84.19 30.67
N ILE A 209 -16.47 84.60 30.80
CA ILE A 209 -15.30 83.75 30.53
C ILE A 209 -15.27 82.58 31.52
N ASN A 210 -15.50 82.85 32.81
CA ASN A 210 -15.56 81.81 33.84
C ASN A 210 -16.72 80.83 33.57
N LEU A 211 -17.89 81.33 33.16
CA LEU A 211 -19.03 80.50 32.76
C LEU A 211 -18.70 79.62 31.55
N LEU A 212 -18.08 80.18 30.50
CA LEU A 212 -17.69 79.43 29.30
C LEU A 212 -16.61 78.38 29.61
N THR A 213 -15.65 78.72 30.46
CA THR A 213 -14.60 77.78 30.92
C THR A 213 -15.20 76.62 31.70
N SER A 214 -16.14 76.92 32.62
CA SER A 214 -16.86 75.90 33.37
C SER A 214 -17.69 75.00 32.45
N HIS A 215 -18.39 75.58 31.46
CA HIS A 215 -19.16 74.81 30.48
C HIS A 215 -18.26 73.93 29.60
N GLU A 216 -17.07 74.40 29.22
CA GLU A 216 -16.11 73.61 28.46
C GLU A 216 -15.52 72.46 29.27
N GLN A 217 -15.22 72.70 30.55
CA GLN A 217 -14.80 71.65 31.46
C GLN A 217 -15.88 70.58 31.65
N ALA A 218 -17.15 70.99 31.78
CA ALA A 218 -18.28 70.06 31.85
C ALA A 218 -18.42 69.21 30.57
N ARG A 219 -18.36 69.84 29.38
CA ARG A 219 -18.40 69.11 28.10
C ARG A 219 -17.25 68.10 27.97
N ASN A 220 -16.04 68.48 28.36
CA ASN A 220 -14.88 67.60 28.31
C ASN A 220 -15.03 66.42 29.28
N GLN A 221 -15.63 66.63 30.46
CA GLN A 221 -15.94 65.54 31.38
C GLN A 221 -17.00 64.59 30.82
N ASP A 222 -18.07 65.12 30.21
CA ASP A 222 -19.10 64.30 29.56
C ASP A 222 -18.51 63.47 28.40
N PHE A 223 -17.62 64.05 27.60
CA PHE A 223 -16.95 63.35 26.51
C PHE A 223 -16.04 62.23 27.02
N LEU A 224 -15.28 62.48 28.09
CA LEU A 224 -14.46 61.46 28.75
C LEU A 224 -15.32 60.31 29.32
N ALA A 225 -16.46 60.64 29.93
CA ALA A 225 -17.39 59.64 30.43
C ALA A 225 -17.95 58.76 29.29
N LEU A 226 -18.34 59.38 28.16
CA LEU A 226 -18.85 58.65 27.00
C LEU A 226 -17.78 57.76 26.35
N TYR A 227 -16.54 58.26 26.25
CA TYR A 227 -15.39 57.51 25.75
C TYR A 227 -15.08 56.29 26.62
N ASN A 228 -15.11 56.46 27.96
CA ASN A 228 -14.89 55.36 28.88
C ASN A 228 -16.02 54.32 28.80
N LEU A 229 -17.28 54.77 28.69
CA LEU A 229 -18.44 53.88 28.57
C LEU A 229 -18.38 53.04 27.28
N THR A 230 -18.04 53.67 26.15
CA THR A 230 -17.90 52.98 24.86
C THR A 230 -16.72 52.01 24.84
N THR A 231 -15.59 52.39 25.44
CA THR A 231 -14.42 51.51 25.59
C THR A 231 -14.76 50.29 26.45
N LEU A 232 -15.46 50.48 27.57
CA LEU A 232 -15.90 49.40 28.45
C LEU A 232 -16.88 48.46 27.73
N SER A 233 -17.87 49.01 27.04
CA SER A 233 -18.87 48.24 26.27
C SER A 233 -18.22 47.42 25.16
N ARG A 234 -17.23 47.98 24.46
CA ARG A 234 -16.44 47.25 23.45
C ARG A 234 -15.68 46.08 24.07
N HIS A 235 -15.02 46.30 25.21
CA HIS A 235 -14.27 45.25 25.89
C HIS A 235 -15.16 44.11 26.39
N GLU A 236 -16.35 44.43 26.93
CA GLU A 236 -17.34 43.42 27.30
C GLU A 236 -17.82 42.58 26.10
N LEU A 237 -18.01 43.24 24.94
CA LEU A 237 -18.44 42.56 23.72
C LEU A 237 -17.36 41.64 23.17
N GLU A 238 -16.10 42.07 23.23
CA GLU A 238 -14.93 41.28 22.86
C GLU A 238 -14.79 40.04 23.75
N ILE A 239 -14.95 40.19 25.07
CA ILE A 239 -14.96 39.07 26.03
C ILE A 239 -16.10 38.08 25.71
N LYS A 240 -17.33 38.58 25.49
CA LYS A 240 -18.49 37.73 25.16
C LYS A 240 -18.26 36.94 23.87
N MET A 241 -17.76 37.62 22.83
CA MET A 241 -17.48 36.99 21.54
C MET A 241 -16.37 35.94 21.66
N ASN A 242 -15.30 36.24 22.38
CA ASN A 242 -14.20 35.30 22.59
C ASN A 242 -14.65 34.05 23.37
N ASN A 243 -15.48 34.22 24.41
CA ASN A 243 -16.04 33.11 25.18
C ASN A 243 -16.97 32.22 24.32
N GLN A 244 -17.79 32.83 23.45
CA GLN A 244 -18.62 32.08 22.50
C GLN A 244 -17.75 31.31 21.48
N PHE A 245 -16.70 31.94 20.96
CA PHE A 245 -15.78 31.30 20.03
C PHE A 245 -15.07 30.10 20.67
N GLN A 246 -14.52 30.26 21.86
CA GLN A 246 -13.88 29.16 22.61
C GLN A 246 -14.84 28.01 22.89
N THR A 247 -16.11 28.32 23.19
CA THR A 247 -17.14 27.30 23.41
C THR A 247 -17.45 26.52 22.12
N LEU A 248 -17.60 27.22 21.00
CA LEU A 248 -17.82 26.61 19.69
C LEU A 248 -16.63 25.75 19.25
N GLU A 249 -15.41 26.26 19.41
CA GLU A 249 -14.17 25.56 19.10
C GLU A 249 -14.07 24.26 19.92
N LYS A 250 -14.29 24.34 21.24
CA LYS A 250 -14.28 23.16 22.12
C LYS A 250 -15.33 22.12 21.71
N ASN A 251 -16.54 22.55 21.37
CA ASN A 251 -17.60 21.65 20.92
C ASN A 251 -17.24 20.98 19.60
N LEU A 252 -16.65 21.73 18.65
CA LEU A 252 -16.23 21.20 17.36
C LEU A 252 -15.08 20.19 17.50
N ILE A 253 -14.08 20.47 18.34
CA ILE A 253 -12.97 19.55 18.65
C ILE A 253 -13.52 18.26 19.27
N ASN A 254 -14.41 18.37 20.25
CA ASN A 254 -15.01 17.20 20.90
C ASN A 254 -15.83 16.35 19.93
N GLN A 255 -16.62 16.99 19.07
CA GLN A 255 -17.40 16.30 18.05
C GLN A 255 -16.50 15.57 17.04
N THR A 256 -15.47 16.26 16.53
CA THR A 256 -14.51 15.70 15.58
C THR A 256 -13.77 14.51 16.19
N ARG A 257 -13.35 14.64 17.44
CA ARG A 257 -12.71 13.54 18.18
C ARG A 257 -13.66 12.33 18.32
N SER A 258 -14.91 12.56 18.70
CA SER A 258 -15.90 11.49 18.83
C SER A 258 -16.15 10.77 17.50
N ASP A 259 -16.24 11.51 16.40
CA ASP A 259 -16.46 10.94 15.07
C ASP A 259 -15.23 10.13 14.59
N ASN A 260 -14.02 10.61 14.87
CA ASN A 260 -12.79 9.87 14.59
C ASN A 260 -12.69 8.59 15.42
N GLU A 261 -13.01 8.62 16.72
CA GLU A 261 -13.02 7.43 17.57
C GLU A 261 -14.04 6.38 17.09
N LYS A 262 -15.20 6.81 16.57
CA LYS A 262 -16.18 5.90 15.93
C LYS A 262 -15.64 5.30 14.64
N LEU A 263 -15.01 6.11 13.80
CA LEU A 263 -14.43 5.66 12.54
C LEU A 263 -13.30 4.66 12.78
N GLU A 264 -12.38 4.93 13.71
CA GLU A 264 -11.30 4.01 14.08
C GLU A 264 -11.83 2.67 14.58
N LYS A 265 -12.85 2.67 15.44
CA LYS A 265 -13.49 1.43 15.92
C LYS A 265 -14.12 0.63 14.78
N HIS A 266 -14.77 1.30 13.83
CA HIS A 266 -15.36 0.65 12.67
C HIS A 266 -14.29 0.03 11.76
N THR A 267 -13.26 0.80 11.39
CA THR A 267 -12.17 0.33 10.53
C THR A 267 -11.41 -0.83 11.17
N MET A 268 -11.16 -0.78 12.49
CA MET A 268 -10.48 -1.87 13.19
C MET A 268 -11.33 -3.15 13.23
N LYS A 269 -12.66 -3.00 13.33
CA LYS A 269 -13.60 -4.13 13.23
C LYS A 269 -13.54 -4.77 11.85
N GLU A 270 -13.59 -3.99 10.78
CA GLU A 270 -13.51 -4.49 9.40
C GLU A 270 -12.15 -5.17 9.11
N ILE A 271 -11.04 -4.61 9.59
CA ILE A 271 -9.71 -5.23 9.46
C ILE A 271 -9.66 -6.58 10.17
N ASN A 272 -10.21 -6.68 11.37
CA ASN A 272 -10.24 -7.94 12.11
C ASN A 272 -11.13 -8.99 11.43
N GLU A 273 -12.28 -8.58 10.90
CA GLU A 273 -13.16 -9.47 10.13
C GLU A 273 -12.46 -9.99 8.86
N LEU A 274 -11.75 -9.11 8.13
CA LEU A 274 -10.98 -9.50 6.95
C LEU A 274 -9.82 -10.44 7.31
N ALA A 275 -9.06 -10.12 8.35
CA ALA A 275 -7.93 -10.95 8.80
C ALA A 275 -8.39 -12.35 9.22
N ASN A 276 -9.51 -12.45 9.94
CA ASN A 276 -10.10 -13.73 10.33
C ASN A 276 -10.55 -14.53 9.10
N HIS A 277 -11.16 -13.86 8.11
CA HIS A 277 -11.57 -14.49 6.87
C HIS A 277 -10.37 -15.04 6.07
N THR A 278 -9.34 -14.22 5.86
CA THR A 278 -8.11 -14.63 5.14
C THR A 278 -7.39 -15.78 5.87
N MET A 279 -7.33 -15.74 7.20
CA MET A 279 -6.70 -16.83 7.96
C MET A 279 -7.49 -18.14 7.81
N HIS A 280 -8.83 -18.07 7.81
CA HIS A 280 -9.67 -19.23 7.54
C HIS A 280 -9.42 -19.80 6.12
N GLU A 281 -9.31 -18.95 5.10
CA GLU A 281 -9.01 -19.40 3.73
C GLU A 281 -7.63 -20.05 3.62
N ILE A 282 -6.62 -19.50 4.29
CA ILE A 282 -5.28 -20.10 4.35
C ILE A 282 -5.33 -21.49 5.00
N GLU A 283 -6.03 -21.62 6.13
CA GLU A 283 -6.20 -22.92 6.80
C GLU A 283 -6.92 -23.95 5.89
N GLN A 284 -7.90 -23.51 5.10
CA GLN A 284 -8.56 -24.38 4.13
C GLN A 284 -7.60 -24.80 3.02
N MET A 285 -6.82 -23.86 2.46
CA MET A 285 -5.83 -24.17 1.42
C MET A 285 -4.74 -25.13 1.90
N GLU A 286 -4.23 -24.96 3.13
CA GLU A 286 -3.25 -25.88 3.72
C GLU A 286 -3.79 -27.30 3.87
N ARG A 287 -5.08 -27.46 4.22
CA ARG A 287 -5.73 -28.77 4.28
C ARG A 287 -5.87 -29.42 2.89
N TYR A 288 -6.04 -28.63 1.84
CA TYR A 288 -6.23 -29.15 0.47
C TYR A 288 -4.94 -29.47 -0.28
N HIS A 289 -3.79 -28.92 0.11
CA HIS A 289 -2.52 -29.10 -0.61
C HIS A 289 -1.50 -30.05 0.05
N ASN A 290 -1.93 -30.93 0.97
CA ASN A 290 -1.11 -32.05 1.46
C ASN A 290 -0.97 -33.18 0.43
N SER A 291 -0.43 -32.87 -0.75
CA SER A 291 -0.08 -33.87 -1.75
C SER A 291 1.24 -34.55 -1.36
N SER A 292 1.12 -35.62 -0.58
CA SER A 292 2.22 -36.57 -0.37
C SER A 292 2.23 -37.61 -1.50
N PHE A 293 3.37 -37.83 -2.13
CA PHE A 293 3.55 -38.92 -3.08
C PHE A 293 4.79 -39.74 -2.72
N LEU A 294 4.71 -41.06 -2.95
CA LEU A 294 5.80 -41.98 -2.65
C LEU A 294 6.89 -41.85 -3.71
N LEU A 295 8.08 -41.45 -3.28
CA LEU A 295 9.25 -41.28 -4.18
C LEU A 295 9.97 -42.60 -4.42
N PHE A 296 10.17 -43.39 -3.37
CA PHE A 296 10.85 -44.67 -3.44
C PHE A 296 10.10 -45.72 -2.64
N GLN A 297 9.77 -46.84 -3.27
CA GLN A 297 9.24 -48.01 -2.59
C GLN A 297 10.38 -48.78 -1.90
N GLN A 298 10.17 -49.19 -0.64
CA GLN A 298 11.09 -50.10 0.06
C GLN A 298 11.11 -51.43 -0.73
N ASN A 299 12.30 -51.96 -1.05
CA ASN A 299 12.54 -53.23 -1.78
C ASN A 299 12.65 -53.22 -3.33
N MET A 300 12.87 -52.08 -3.98
CA MET A 300 13.26 -52.05 -5.41
C MET A 300 14.76 -52.33 -5.62
N ASP A 301 15.11 -53.09 -6.68
CA ASP A 301 16.44 -53.68 -7.00
C ASP A 301 17.60 -52.70 -7.31
N LYS A 302 17.44 -51.40 -7.06
CA LYS A 302 18.48 -50.40 -7.34
C LYS A 302 18.63 -49.42 -6.18
N GLN A 303 18.97 -49.92 -5.00
CA GLN A 303 19.15 -49.08 -3.81
C GLN A 303 20.20 -47.98 -4.00
N LEU A 304 21.22 -48.22 -4.81
CA LEU A 304 22.27 -47.24 -5.13
C LEU A 304 21.77 -46.03 -5.93
N GLN A 305 20.58 -46.11 -6.57
CA GLN A 305 20.00 -45.01 -7.35
C GLN A 305 19.00 -44.16 -6.53
N LYS A 306 18.69 -44.57 -5.30
CA LYS A 306 17.77 -43.83 -4.43
C LYS A 306 18.50 -42.71 -3.72
N VAL A 307 18.50 -41.52 -4.31
CA VAL A 307 19.19 -40.36 -3.76
C VAL A 307 18.18 -39.31 -3.28
N VAL A 308 18.10 -39.10 -1.97
CA VAL A 308 17.29 -38.03 -1.34
C VAL A 308 18.08 -37.45 -0.17
N VAL A 309 18.10 -36.13 -0.07
CA VAL A 309 18.55 -35.43 1.14
C VAL A 309 17.59 -34.33 1.52
N THR A 310 17.32 -34.25 2.81
CA THR A 310 16.63 -33.13 3.41
C THR A 310 17.43 -32.58 4.57
N GLY A 311 17.66 -31.27 4.55
CA GLY A 311 18.45 -30.57 5.54
C GLY A 311 17.77 -29.28 5.96
N CYS A 312 18.00 -28.87 7.19
CA CYS A 312 17.55 -27.59 7.70
C CYS A 312 18.67 -26.83 8.42
N THR A 313 18.60 -25.51 8.32
CA THR A 313 19.48 -24.60 9.04
C THR A 313 18.66 -23.52 9.72
N ASN A 314 19.11 -23.11 10.90
CA ASN A 314 18.51 -22.01 11.63
C ASN A 314 19.61 -21.03 12.01
N TYR A 315 19.55 -19.83 11.44
CA TYR A 315 20.50 -18.78 11.75
C TYR A 315 20.17 -18.01 13.05
N GLY A 316 19.05 -18.30 13.73
CA GLY A 316 18.75 -17.69 15.04
C GLY A 316 18.64 -16.17 15.05
N GLY A 317 18.47 -15.53 13.89
CA GLY A 317 18.50 -14.06 13.75
C GLY A 317 19.87 -13.48 13.43
N ALA A 318 20.93 -14.29 13.40
CA ALA A 318 22.25 -13.89 12.90
C ALA A 318 22.21 -13.65 11.39
N ASN A 319 23.12 -12.78 10.92
CA ASN A 319 23.29 -12.51 9.50
C ASN A 319 23.69 -13.81 8.76
N ILE A 320 23.10 -14.04 7.60
CA ILE A 320 23.46 -15.15 6.72
C ILE A 320 24.91 -14.91 6.28
N PRO A 321 25.83 -15.89 6.48
CA PRO A 321 27.22 -15.72 6.08
C PRO A 321 27.33 -15.51 4.57
N ALA A 322 28.34 -14.76 4.13
CA ALA A 322 28.56 -14.47 2.71
C ALA A 322 28.92 -15.71 1.86
N GLY A 323 29.28 -16.81 2.52
CA GLY A 323 29.59 -18.11 1.90
C GLY A 323 28.35 -18.99 1.66
N PRO A 324 28.55 -20.26 1.25
CA PRO A 324 27.46 -21.23 1.08
C PRO A 324 26.62 -21.40 2.35
N VAL A 325 25.30 -21.52 2.17
CA VAL A 325 24.36 -21.83 3.24
C VAL A 325 24.57 -23.27 3.67
N LYS A 326 24.95 -23.48 4.93
CA LYS A 326 25.22 -24.80 5.51
C LYS A 326 23.96 -25.38 6.12
N PHE A 327 23.77 -26.69 6.01
CA PHE A 327 22.63 -27.42 6.57
C PHE A 327 23.11 -28.39 7.66
N PRO A 328 23.35 -27.91 8.90
CA PRO A 328 23.93 -28.73 9.95
C PRO A 328 23.00 -29.88 10.39
N VAL A 329 21.69 -29.68 10.32
CA VAL A 329 20.69 -30.66 10.74
C VAL A 329 20.14 -31.36 9.50
N ILE A 330 20.39 -32.66 9.38
CA ILE A 330 19.85 -33.51 8.31
C ILE A 330 18.62 -34.23 8.84
N LYS A 331 17.52 -34.17 8.08
CA LYS A 331 16.24 -34.81 8.40
C LYS A 331 16.08 -36.14 7.68
N THR A 332 16.62 -36.26 6.46
CA THR A 332 16.59 -37.50 5.67
C THR A 332 17.84 -37.54 4.79
N SER A 333 18.45 -38.71 4.65
CA SER A 333 19.56 -38.96 3.73
C SER A 333 19.50 -40.39 3.24
N VAL A 334 19.34 -40.58 1.93
CA VAL A 334 19.37 -41.87 1.24
C VAL A 334 20.29 -41.73 0.04
N GLY A 335 21.19 -42.69 -0.19
CA GLY A 335 22.06 -42.75 -1.39
C GLY A 335 23.14 -41.67 -1.48
N ILE A 336 23.47 -40.96 -0.40
CA ILE A 336 24.55 -39.97 -0.38
C ILE A 336 25.75 -40.53 0.39
N SER A 337 26.85 -40.78 -0.30
CA SER A 337 28.06 -41.31 0.34
C SER A 337 28.87 -40.27 1.13
N ASN A 338 28.61 -38.97 0.97
CA ASN A 338 29.35 -37.91 1.67
C ASN A 338 28.45 -36.86 2.33
N LEU A 339 27.69 -37.29 3.35
CA LEU A 339 26.78 -36.43 4.09
C LEU A 339 27.51 -35.32 4.88
N SER A 340 28.71 -35.61 5.39
CA SER A 340 29.52 -34.65 6.16
C SER A 340 29.96 -33.45 5.31
N SER A 341 30.28 -33.68 4.04
CA SER A 341 30.54 -32.59 3.08
C SER A 341 29.29 -31.74 2.85
N PHE A 342 28.12 -32.36 2.64
CA PHE A 342 26.86 -31.61 2.47
C PHE A 342 26.51 -30.76 3.70
N GLN A 343 26.65 -31.31 4.92
CA GLN A 343 26.39 -30.57 6.15
C GLN A 343 27.32 -29.38 6.33
N SER A 344 28.61 -29.57 6.07
CA SER A 344 29.65 -28.56 6.32
C SER A 344 29.78 -27.51 5.21
N THR A 345 29.36 -27.83 3.98
CA THR A 345 29.51 -26.96 2.80
C THR A 345 28.18 -26.48 2.22
N GLY A 346 27.08 -27.16 2.52
CA GLY A 346 25.78 -26.92 1.88
C GLY A 346 25.69 -27.37 0.43
N LYS A 347 26.69 -28.08 -0.09
CA LYS A 347 26.76 -28.49 -1.49
C LYS A 347 26.34 -29.95 -1.64
N PHE A 348 25.36 -30.18 -2.52
CA PHE A 348 25.03 -31.52 -2.98
C PHE A 348 26.00 -31.91 -4.11
N THR A 349 26.60 -33.10 -4.01
CA THR A 349 27.49 -33.65 -5.03
C THR A 349 26.81 -34.85 -5.67
N CYS A 350 26.56 -34.77 -6.98
CA CYS A 350 25.94 -35.85 -7.73
C CYS A 350 26.84 -37.09 -7.73
N GLN A 351 26.24 -38.25 -7.47
CA GLN A 351 26.90 -39.56 -7.52
C GLN A 351 26.33 -40.46 -8.62
N VAL A 352 25.06 -40.23 -8.98
CA VAL A 352 24.32 -40.96 -10.01
C VAL A 352 23.86 -39.95 -11.07
N PRO A 353 24.39 -40.01 -12.30
CA PRO A 353 23.95 -39.12 -13.39
C PRO A 353 22.43 -39.08 -13.60
N GLY A 354 21.89 -37.88 -13.86
CA GLY A 354 20.53 -37.65 -14.31
C GLY A 354 19.80 -36.46 -13.65
N TYR A 355 18.46 -36.47 -13.66
CA TYR A 355 17.66 -35.29 -13.30
C TYR A 355 17.30 -35.21 -11.81
N TYR A 356 17.70 -34.11 -11.19
CA TYR A 356 17.39 -33.81 -9.79
C TYR A 356 16.46 -32.61 -9.69
N HIS A 357 15.38 -32.75 -8.95
CA HIS A 357 14.45 -31.68 -8.60
C HIS A 357 14.78 -31.18 -7.21
N ILE A 358 15.12 -29.89 -7.09
CA ILE A 358 15.57 -29.31 -5.83
C ILE A 358 14.60 -28.24 -5.34
N ILE A 359 14.13 -28.38 -4.11
CA ILE A 359 13.18 -27.48 -3.47
C ILE A 359 13.85 -26.81 -2.27
N ALA A 360 13.70 -25.48 -2.17
CA ALA A 360 14.15 -24.70 -1.03
C ALA A 360 13.03 -23.85 -0.42
N THR A 361 12.70 -24.05 0.86
CA THR A 361 11.67 -23.25 1.56
C THR A 361 12.31 -22.34 2.59
N ILE A 362 12.13 -21.02 2.47
CA ILE A 362 12.74 -20.03 3.35
C ILE A 362 11.67 -19.36 4.24
N THR A 363 11.76 -19.51 5.55
CA THR A 363 10.85 -18.88 6.52
C THR A 363 11.53 -17.74 7.27
N THR A 364 10.90 -16.58 7.42
CA THR A 364 11.41 -15.45 8.21
C THR A 364 10.41 -15.08 9.32
N THR A 365 10.89 -14.79 10.53
CA THR A 365 10.04 -14.69 11.75
C THR A 365 9.87 -13.26 12.27
N LYS A 366 10.25 -12.22 11.54
CA LYS A 366 10.02 -10.86 12.04
C LYS A 366 8.52 -10.53 11.95
N LYS A 367 7.90 -10.26 13.11
CA LYS A 367 6.68 -9.46 13.21
C LYS A 367 7.06 -8.01 12.94
N TRP A 368 6.46 -7.39 11.93
CA TRP A 368 6.82 -6.04 11.50
C TRP A 368 5.72 -5.06 11.88
N SER A 369 6.05 -4.08 12.71
CA SER A 369 5.10 -3.08 13.23
C SER A 369 4.98 -1.80 12.39
N SER A 370 5.56 -1.73 11.18
CA SER A 370 5.37 -0.56 10.29
C SER A 370 5.64 -0.83 8.80
N ASN A 371 4.79 -0.26 7.93
CA ASN A 371 4.84 -0.37 6.46
C ASN A 371 6.17 0.12 5.85
N ARG A 372 6.84 1.11 6.46
CA ARG A 372 8.08 1.70 5.90
C ARG A 372 9.28 0.75 5.93
N HIS A 373 9.24 -0.29 6.76
CA HIS A 373 10.26 -1.34 6.81
C HIS A 373 9.99 -2.48 5.82
N TYR A 374 8.76 -2.59 5.31
CA TYR A 374 8.34 -3.63 4.38
C TYR A 374 8.91 -3.39 2.96
N GLU A 375 8.87 -2.15 2.46
CA GLU A 375 9.39 -1.80 1.12
C GLU A 375 10.91 -1.95 1.02
N LYS A 376 11.66 -1.47 2.03
CA LYS A 376 13.12 -1.68 2.09
C LYS A 376 13.48 -3.16 2.20
N PHE A 377 12.63 -3.96 2.86
CA PHE A 377 12.83 -5.40 2.93
C PHE A 377 12.52 -6.08 1.61
N GLN A 378 11.41 -5.78 0.91
CA GLN A 378 11.13 -6.35 -0.42
C GLN A 378 12.31 -6.19 -1.38
N HIS A 379 12.97 -5.02 -1.39
CA HIS A 379 14.18 -4.84 -2.19
C HIS A 379 15.36 -5.68 -1.69
N HIS A 380 15.51 -5.89 -0.39
CA HIS A 380 16.61 -6.68 0.18
C HIS A 380 16.38 -8.19 0.10
N THR A 381 15.16 -8.69 0.34
CA THR A 381 14.79 -10.10 0.13
C THR A 381 14.69 -10.42 -1.34
N SER A 382 14.18 -9.54 -2.20
CA SER A 382 14.34 -9.71 -3.65
C SER A 382 15.82 -9.81 -3.98
N ALA A 383 16.69 -8.94 -3.45
CA ALA A 383 18.12 -9.03 -3.75
C ALA A 383 18.82 -10.26 -3.13
N VAL A 384 18.39 -10.78 -1.98
CA VAL A 384 18.95 -11.99 -1.36
C VAL A 384 18.42 -13.24 -2.05
N CYS A 385 17.11 -13.32 -2.29
CA CYS A 385 16.48 -14.38 -3.08
C CYS A 385 17.00 -14.36 -4.51
N ASP A 386 17.18 -13.21 -5.16
CA ASP A 386 17.79 -13.07 -6.48
C ASP A 386 19.26 -13.43 -6.46
N ARG A 387 20.02 -13.12 -5.40
CA ARG A 387 21.43 -13.55 -5.30
C ARG A 387 21.54 -15.05 -5.09
N LEU A 388 20.66 -15.63 -4.28
CA LEU A 388 20.56 -17.08 -4.08
C LEU A 388 20.13 -17.76 -5.38
N TYR A 389 19.08 -17.25 -6.04
CA TYR A 389 18.52 -17.74 -7.29
C TYR A 389 19.48 -17.57 -8.47
N LYS A 390 20.18 -16.43 -8.62
CA LYS A 390 21.20 -16.22 -9.67
C LYS A 390 22.43 -17.10 -9.47
N ARG A 391 22.89 -17.30 -8.23
CA ARG A 391 23.97 -18.26 -7.93
C ARG A 391 23.53 -19.70 -8.19
N TRP A 392 22.25 -20.00 -8.00
CA TRP A 392 21.66 -21.31 -8.24
C TRP A 392 21.42 -21.62 -9.70
N LYS A 393 20.90 -20.67 -10.48
CA LYS A 393 20.65 -20.82 -11.93
C LYS A 393 21.94 -21.11 -12.72
N LEU A 394 23.11 -20.76 -12.18
CA LEU A 394 24.42 -21.13 -12.75
C LEU A 394 24.78 -22.62 -12.57
N LEU A 395 24.03 -23.37 -11.76
CA LEU A 395 24.20 -24.81 -11.52
C LEU A 395 23.16 -25.68 -12.26
N ASP A 396 22.08 -25.09 -12.79
CA ASP A 396 20.84 -25.79 -13.15
C ASP A 396 20.78 -26.37 -14.58
N THR A 397 21.87 -26.36 -15.35
CA THR A 397 21.85 -26.93 -16.73
C THR A 397 23.09 -27.73 -17.09
N ARG A 398 23.81 -28.28 -16.11
CA ARG A 398 24.81 -29.31 -16.43
C ARG A 398 24.19 -30.66 -16.12
N ASN A 399 23.99 -31.48 -17.16
CA ASN A 399 23.95 -32.92 -16.98
C ASN A 399 25.13 -33.30 -16.08
N CYS A 400 24.86 -33.82 -14.89
CA CYS A 400 25.87 -34.54 -14.13
C CYS A 400 26.04 -35.93 -14.69
#